data_AF-A0A957SSP8-F1
#
_entry.id   AF-A0A957SSP8-F1
#
_cell.length_a   1.000
_cell.length_b   1.000
_cell.length_c   1.000
_cell.angle_alpha   90.00
_cell.angle_beta   90.00
_cell.angle_gamma   90.00
#
_symmetry.space_group_name_H-M   'P 1'
#
loop_
_entity.id
_entity.type
_entity.pdbx_description
1 polymer ?
#
loop_
_entity_poly.entity_id
_entity_poly.type
_entity_poly.pdbx_seq_one_letter_code
_entity_poly.pdbx_strand_id
1 'polypeptide(L)'
;MTDLNRNIVMDLLPLYISGEASPETAEAIKKYLETDTELAEIAKEMTKTNSLGKVPPPFKREDALTTYNEAKKWMTIRSVGIAIVIGTVFMCLFTSIAFSTVVDSLTK
;
A
#
# COMPACT_ATOMS: atom_id res chain seq x y z
N MET A 1 -17.20 -23.38 30.65
CA MET A 1 -16.15 -23.89 29.76
C MET A 1 -16.67 -23.65 28.35
N THR A 2 -16.17 -22.61 27.67
CA THR A 2 -16.54 -22.35 26.28
C THR A 2 -15.90 -23.45 25.44
N ASP A 3 -16.70 -24.40 24.96
CA ASP A 3 -16.26 -25.38 23.99
C ASP A 3 -15.72 -24.64 22.77
N LEU A 4 -14.39 -24.64 22.63
CA LEU A 4 -13.73 -24.10 21.45
C LEU A 4 -14.08 -25.04 20.29
N ASN A 5 -14.88 -24.55 19.34
CA ASN A 5 -15.29 -25.33 18.18
C ASN A 5 -14.20 -25.23 17.10
N ARG A 6 -14.00 -26.31 16.34
CA ARG A 6 -13.10 -26.40 15.19
C ARG A 6 -13.21 -25.20 14.25
N ASN A 7 -14.44 -24.76 13.96
CA ASN A 7 -14.68 -23.61 13.09
C ASN A 7 -14.13 -22.31 13.67
N ILE A 8 -14.30 -22.10 14.98
CA ILE A 8 -13.76 -20.93 15.68
C ILE A 8 -12.23 -20.95 15.63
N VAL A 9 -11.62 -22.13 15.83
CA VAL A 9 -10.16 -22.28 15.72
C VAL A 9 -9.68 -22.02 14.30
N MET A 10 -10.42 -22.48 13.29
CA MET A 10 -10.11 -22.23 11.88
C MET A 10 -10.16 -20.74 11.53
N ASP A 11 -11.13 -19.99 12.06
CA ASP A 11 -11.25 -18.55 11.85
C ASP A 11 -10.12 -17.77 12.57
N LEU A 12 -9.67 -18.25 13.72
CA LEU A 12 -8.61 -17.62 14.52
C LEU A 12 -7.18 -18.07 14.14
N LEU A 13 -7.06 -19.14 13.35
CA LEU A 13 -5.79 -19.71 12.89
C LEU A 13 -4.90 -18.70 12.17
N PRO A 14 -5.41 -17.87 11.24
CA PRO A 14 -4.62 -16.83 10.60
C PRO A 14 -4.02 -15.82 11.60
N LEU A 15 -4.80 -15.40 12.60
CA LEU A 15 -4.36 -14.46 13.66
C LEU A 15 -3.35 -15.10 14.61
N TYR A 16 -3.52 -16.39 14.89
CA TYR A 16 -2.56 -17.18 15.66
C TYR A 16 -1.21 -17.29 14.93
N ILE A 17 -1.24 -17.61 13.63
CA ILE A 17 -0.03 -17.76 12.80
C ILE A 17 0.67 -16.42 12.58
N SER A 18 -0.07 -15.31 12.46
CA SER A 18 0.53 -13.96 12.35
C SER A 18 1.12 -13.43 13.65
N GLY A 19 0.83 -14.07 14.79
CA GLY A 19 1.26 -13.62 16.12
C GLY A 19 0.44 -12.44 16.66
N GLU A 20 -0.72 -12.14 16.05
CA GLU A 20 -1.61 -11.04 16.45
C GLU A 20 -2.69 -11.50 17.45
N ALA A 21 -2.80 -12.81 17.71
CA ALA A 21 -3.66 -13.35 18.76
C ALA A 21 -3.17 -12.98 20.17
N SER A 22 -4.09 -12.75 21.10
CA SER A 22 -3.73 -12.54 22.51
C SER A 22 -3.05 -13.80 23.10
N PRO A 23 -2.18 -13.66 24.11
CA PRO A 23 -1.49 -14.82 24.72
C PRO A 23 -2.44 -15.93 25.18
N GLU A 24 -3.56 -15.53 25.80
CA GLU A 24 -4.61 -16.45 26.26
C GLU A 24 -5.27 -17.21 25.09
N THR A 25 -5.56 -16.50 23.99
CA THR A 25 -6.15 -17.09 22.77
C THR A 25 -5.17 -18.04 22.10
N ALA A 26 -3.90 -17.66 22.04
CA ALA A 26 -2.84 -18.47 21.45
C ALA A 26 -2.63 -19.79 22.21
N GLU A 27 -2.67 -19.76 23.55
CA GLU A 27 -2.60 -20.97 24.37
C GLU A 27 -3.82 -21.88 24.18
N ALA A 28 -5.02 -21.31 24.08
CA ALA A 28 -6.24 -22.07 23.83
C ALA A 28 -6.22 -22.77 22.46
N ILE A 29 -5.79 -22.07 21.41
CA ILE A 29 -5.63 -22.63 20.07
C ILE A 29 -4.55 -23.72 20.07
N LYS A 30 -3.40 -23.49 20.71
CA LYS A 30 -2.34 -24.48 20.80
C LYS A 30 -2.83 -25.80 21.43
N LYS A 31 -3.55 -25.71 22.55
CA LYS A 31 -4.14 -26.90 23.20
C LYS A 31 -5.13 -27.61 22.30
N TYR A 32 -5.89 -26.88 21.48
CA TYR A 32 -6.84 -27.47 20.54
C TYR A 32 -6.14 -28.18 19.37
N LEU A 33 -5.05 -27.60 18.84
CA LEU A 33 -4.25 -28.22 17.77
C LEU A 33 -3.53 -29.49 18.26
N GLU A 34 -3.24 -29.63 19.56
CA GLU A 34 -2.70 -30.88 20.12
C GLU A 34 -3.74 -32.02 20.09
N THR A 35 -5.03 -31.70 20.09
CA THR A 35 -6.12 -32.69 20.05
C THR A 35 -6.61 -33.01 18.64
N ASP A 36 -6.53 -32.06 17.71
CA ASP A 36 -6.96 -32.22 16.31
C ASP A 36 -5.73 -32.24 15.38
N THR A 37 -5.29 -33.45 15.03
CA THR A 37 -4.11 -33.66 14.18
C THR A 37 -4.32 -33.15 12.76
N GLU A 38 -5.54 -33.22 12.23
CA GLU A 38 -5.88 -32.74 10.88
C GLU A 38 -5.76 -31.22 10.83
N LEU A 39 -6.33 -30.53 11.83
CA LEU A 39 -6.25 -29.08 11.92
C LEU A 39 -4.81 -28.59 12.19
N ALA A 40 -4.02 -29.36 12.95
CA ALA A 40 -2.60 -29.08 13.17
C ALA A 40 -1.77 -29.18 11.89
N GLU A 41 -2.11 -30.09 10.97
CA GLU A 41 -1.45 -30.21 9.67
C GLU A 41 -1.77 -28.99 8.80
N ILE A 42 -3.05 -28.60 8.73
CA ILE A 42 -3.50 -27.39 8.04
C ILE A 42 -2.77 -26.14 8.59
N ALA A 43 -2.64 -26.02 9.92
CA ALA A 43 -1.93 -24.91 10.55
C ALA A 43 -0.45 -24.83 10.13
N LYS A 44 0.22 -25.99 10.00
CA LYS A 44 1.62 -26.07 9.53
C LYS A 44 1.74 -25.64 8.07
N GLU A 45 0.82 -26.10 7.21
CA GLU A 45 0.79 -25.69 5.80
C GLU A 45 0.53 -24.19 5.64
N MET A 46 -0.41 -23.63 6.42
CA MET A 46 -0.67 -22.19 6.44
C MET A 46 0.54 -21.41 6.95
N THR A 47 1.26 -21.90 7.97
CA THR A 47 2.48 -21.26 8.47
C THR A 47 3.57 -21.25 7.40
N LYS A 48 3.75 -22.36 6.68
CA LYS A 48 4.69 -22.48 5.56
C LYS A 48 4.30 -21.53 4.42
N THR A 49 3.01 -21.36 4.16
CA THR A 49 2.50 -20.49 3.10
C THR A 49 2.56 -19.01 3.50
N ASN A 50 2.29 -18.66 4.76
CA ASN A 50 2.43 -17.30 5.29
C ASN A 50 3.91 -16.86 5.33
N SER A 51 4.83 -17.80 5.56
CA SER A 51 6.27 -17.55 5.34
C SER A 51 6.62 -17.20 3.89
N LEU A 52 5.85 -17.67 2.91
CA LEU A 52 6.09 -17.45 1.47
C LEU A 52 5.32 -16.24 0.93
N GLY A 53 4.12 -15.99 1.47
CA GLY A 53 3.36 -14.77 1.28
C GLY A 53 3.70 -13.80 2.39
N LYS A 54 4.83 -13.09 2.25
CA LYS A 54 5.12 -11.91 3.09
C LYS A 54 3.93 -10.94 3.00
N VAL A 55 2.96 -11.11 3.88
CA VAL A 55 2.03 -10.06 4.25
C VAL A 55 2.94 -8.92 4.73
N PRO A 56 2.89 -7.73 4.11
CA PRO A 56 3.76 -6.64 4.52
C PRO A 56 3.51 -6.40 6.02
N PRO A 57 4.55 -6.27 6.85
CA PRO A 57 4.39 -5.99 8.26
C PRO A 57 3.46 -4.78 8.45
N PRO A 58 2.68 -4.72 9.55
CA PRO A 58 1.71 -3.65 9.77
C PRO A 58 2.38 -2.30 9.50
N PHE A 59 1.83 -1.57 8.53
CA PHE A 59 2.35 -0.32 8.03
C PHE A 59 2.67 0.61 9.21
N LYS A 60 3.96 0.70 9.58
CA LYS A 60 4.40 1.67 10.57
C LYS A 60 4.18 3.05 9.96
N ARG A 61 3.54 3.96 10.71
CA ARG A 61 3.23 5.31 10.21
C ARG A 61 4.48 6.04 9.73
N GLU A 62 5.62 5.79 10.38
CA GLU A 62 6.92 6.32 9.95
C GLU A 62 7.32 5.86 8.53
N ASP A 63 7.10 4.59 8.17
CA ASP A 63 7.44 4.03 6.85
C ASP A 63 6.43 4.42 5.75
N ALA A 64 5.18 4.71 6.14
CA ALA A 64 4.18 5.28 5.23
C ALA A 64 4.58 6.69 4.78
N LEU A 65 5.11 7.50 5.70
CA LEU A 65 5.48 8.89 5.44
C LEU A 65 6.73 9.01 4.55
N THR A 66 7.70 8.11 4.70
CA THR A 66 8.90 8.09 3.84
C THR A 66 8.54 7.69 2.41
N THR A 67 7.77 6.61 2.26
CA THR A 67 7.31 6.13 0.94
C THR A 67 6.41 7.15 0.24
N TYR A 68 5.52 7.81 0.99
CA TYR A 68 4.68 8.89 0.47
C TYR A 68 5.50 10.10 0.01
N ASN A 69 6.52 10.50 0.76
CA ASN A 69 7.37 11.64 0.39
C ASN A 69 8.23 11.33 -0.84
N GLU A 70 8.71 10.10 -1.00
CA GLU A 70 9.42 9.67 -2.22
C GLU A 70 8.50 9.68 -3.44
N ALA A 71 7.29 9.12 -3.31
CA ALA A 71 6.30 9.17 -4.39
C ALA A 71 5.92 10.62 -4.76
N LYS A 72 5.79 11.50 -3.77
CA LYS A 72 5.46 12.91 -3.97
C LYS A 72 6.56 13.68 -4.70
N LYS A 73 7.84 13.37 -4.44
CA LYS A 73 8.98 13.96 -5.17
C LYS A 73 8.92 13.62 -6.65
N TRP A 74 8.68 12.35 -6.99
CA TRP A 74 8.57 11.91 -8.38
C TRP A 74 7.36 12.51 -9.10
N MET A 75 6.21 12.62 -8.42
CA MET A 75 5.04 13.32 -8.97
C MET A 75 5.34 14.80 -9.24
N THR A 76 6.01 15.48 -8.32
CA THR A 76 6.31 16.91 -8.44
C THR A 76 7.26 17.19 -9.61
N ILE A 77 8.30 16.37 -9.81
CA ILE A 77 9.22 16.52 -10.94
C ILE A 77 8.47 16.36 -12.27
N ARG A 78 7.60 15.36 -12.37
CA ARG A 78 6.79 15.15 -13.57
C ARG A 78 5.81 16.29 -13.82
N SER A 79 5.15 16.81 -12.78
CA SER A 79 4.19 17.91 -12.93
C SER A 79 4.89 19.21 -13.35
N VAL A 80 6.07 19.50 -12.81
CA VAL A 80 6.87 20.67 -13.20
C VAL A 80 7.32 20.57 -14.66
N GLY A 81 7.77 19.40 -15.11
CA GLY A 81 8.16 19.19 -16.51
C GLY A 81 7.01 19.47 -17.49
N ILE A 82 5.81 18.97 -17.19
CA ILE A 82 4.60 19.23 -18.00
C ILE A 82 4.24 20.73 -17.99
N ALA A 83 4.31 21.37 -16.81
CA ALA A 83 4.01 22.80 -16.68
C ALA A 83 4.96 23.68 -17.51
N ILE A 84 6.25 23.33 -17.58
CA ILE A 84 7.22 24.05 -18.42
C ILE A 84 6.85 23.94 -19.90
N VAL A 85 6.58 22.73 -20.38
CA VAL A 85 6.22 22.51 -21.80
C VAL A 85 4.97 23.30 -22.18
N ILE A 86 3.92 23.21 -21.35
CA ILE A 86 2.68 23.96 -21.57
C ILE A 86 2.95 25.47 -21.53
N GLY A 87 3.73 25.94 -20.55
CA GLY A 87 4.09 27.34 -20.40
C GLY A 87 4.85 27.88 -21.62
N THR A 88 5.81 27.13 -22.16
CA THR A 88 6.56 27.53 -23.36
C THR A 88 5.65 27.65 -24.58
N VAL A 89 4.74 26.68 -24.79
CA VAL A 89 3.79 26.72 -25.91
C VAL A 89 2.88 27.94 -25.81
N PHE A 90 2.30 28.19 -24.62
CA PHE A 90 1.46 29.37 -24.40
C PHE A 90 2.24 30.67 -24.59
N MET A 91 3.48 30.75 -24.11
CA MET A 91 4.32 31.94 -24.26
C MET A 91 4.63 32.24 -25.73
N CYS A 92 4.95 31.23 -26.54
CA CYS A 92 5.16 31.40 -27.98
C CYS A 92 3.91 31.85 -28.74
N LEU A 93 2.74 31.34 -28.37
CA LEU A 93 1.47 31.80 -28.96
C LEU A 93 1.20 33.27 -28.61
N PHE A 94 1.44 33.64 -27.35
CA PHE A 94 1.22 35.01 -26.89
C PHE A 94 2.17 36.01 -27.55
N THR A 95 3.45 35.67 -27.69
CA THR A 95 4.43 36.53 -28.37
C THR A 95 4.12 36.66 -29.86
N SER A 96 3.63 35.59 -30.52
CA SER A 96 3.24 35.65 -31.93
C SER A 96 2.08 36.62 -32.15
N ILE A 97 1.04 36.56 -31.32
CA ILE A 97 -0.12 37.46 -31.40
C ILE A 97 0.30 38.91 -31.11
N ALA A 98 1.09 39.13 -30.05
CA ALA A 98 1.57 40.47 -29.71
C ALA A 98 2.49 41.07 -30.79
N PHE A 99 3.29 40.24 -31.45
CA PHE A 99 4.14 40.69 -32.55
C PHE A 99 3.30 41.09 -33.77
N SER A 100 2.27 40.30 -34.13
CA SER A 100 1.35 40.65 -35.22
C SER A 100 0.64 41.98 -34.98
N THR A 101 0.14 42.24 -33.77
CA THR A 101 -0.55 43.51 -33.47
C THR A 101 0.38 44.72 -33.52
N VAL A 102 1.64 44.57 -33.12
CA VAL A 102 2.65 45.64 -33.22
C VAL A 102 3.03 45.92 -34.67
N VAL A 103 3.23 44.89 -35.49
CA VAL A 103 3.56 45.04 -36.92
C VAL A 103 2.41 45.73 -37.68
N ASP A 104 1.16 45.35 -37.43
CA ASP A 104 -0.01 46.00 -38.03
C ASP A 104 -0.11 47.48 -37.65
N SER A 105 0.27 47.85 -36.42
CA SER A 105 0.28 49.25 -35.97
C SER A 105 1.40 50.09 -36.60
N LEU A 106 2.48 49.47 -37.10
CA LEU A 106 3.61 50.17 -37.73
C LEU A 106 3.46 50.31 -39.26
N THR A 107 2.65 49.46 -39.87
CA THR A 107 2.43 49.42 -41.33
C THR A 107 1.24 50.30 -41.76
N LYS A 108 0.48 50.84 -40.81
CA LYS A 108 -0.71 51.68 -41.01
C LYS A 108 -0.38 53.15 -40.80
#